data_AF-A0A6S6FYK3-F1
#
_entry.id   AF-A0A6S6FYK3-F1
#
_cell.length_a   1.000
_cell.length_b   1.000
_cell.length_c   1.000
_cell.angle_alpha   90.00
_cell.angle_beta   90.00
_cell.angle_gamma   90.00
#
_symmetry.space_group_name_H-M   'P 1'
#
loop_
_entity.id
_entity.type
_entity.pdbx_description
1 polymer ?
#
loop_
_entity_poly.entity_id
_entity_poly.type
_entity_poly.pdbx_seq_one_letter_code
_entity_poly.pdbx_strand_id
1 'polypeptide(L)'
;MTEFDEQLSLCHQSETVVAAFLEHLGDIDGARELLEAGARGQGLALFDRPWNYSTHVYGFIEAGRNDDGLIPVTPAIRSVADPSLVGRQIKVTLDGFRVAAYPGIIGKHKVLIDFEGRDQAGAEAQDLRFATVLKVGDKESAAISGLPIFTGLTVPGDGLSFKVRTVLLSNEGDQAIIDVLQSSLFKEGLKLMGTVQPALPQLVALAGGVTQNLIRREWNKQVQEFELGLDFSGSRTSARLRKGSYVVVQVPGENMWRWDRWALDPSTMALVDADGNIAPYNTIVFAVTDSTAETGTSAIRAAGRNGLAVADGKPIAKPRPRPKRSTSAS
;
A
#
# COMPACT_ATOMS: atom_id res chain seq x y z
N MET A 1 12.15 1.25 -16.02
CA MET A 1 11.27 1.54 -14.88
C MET A 1 10.05 2.22 -15.48
N THR A 2 8.87 1.64 -15.34
CA THR A 2 7.67 2.15 -16.00
C THR A 2 6.99 3.14 -15.06
N GLU A 3 7.04 4.40 -15.45
CA GLU A 3 6.61 5.53 -14.64
C GLU A 3 5.10 5.44 -14.35
N PHE A 4 4.75 5.74 -13.10
CA PHE A 4 3.37 6.03 -12.74
C PHE A 4 3.05 7.41 -13.32
N ASP A 5 1.94 7.49 -14.04
CA ASP A 5 1.53 8.69 -14.74
C ASP A 5 0.13 9.08 -14.23
N GLU A 6 0.11 10.10 -13.36
CA GLU A 6 -1.12 10.62 -12.77
C GLU A 6 -2.13 11.07 -13.83
N GLN A 7 -1.64 11.48 -15.01
CA GLN A 7 -2.48 11.96 -16.11
C GLN A 7 -3.40 10.86 -16.63
N LEU A 8 -3.09 9.57 -16.38
CA LEU A 8 -3.94 8.44 -16.72
C LEU A 8 -5.16 8.28 -15.78
N SER A 9 -5.16 8.96 -14.63
CA SER A 9 -6.28 8.92 -13.68
C SER A 9 -7.51 9.61 -14.26
N LEU A 10 -8.70 9.06 -14.00
CA LEU A 10 -9.96 9.61 -14.50
C LEU A 10 -10.19 11.09 -14.15
N CYS A 11 -9.72 11.54 -12.98
CA CYS A 11 -9.80 12.93 -12.55
C CYS A 11 -9.00 13.92 -13.42
N HIS A 12 -8.04 13.43 -14.21
CA HIS A 12 -7.25 14.23 -15.16
C HIS A 12 -7.72 14.08 -16.61
N GLN A 13 -8.66 13.17 -16.88
CA GLN A 13 -9.21 12.94 -18.22
C GLN A 13 -10.28 14.00 -18.54
N SER A 14 -10.44 14.30 -19.84
CA SER A 14 -11.52 15.19 -20.27
C SER A 14 -12.89 14.56 -20.02
N GLU A 15 -13.90 15.39 -19.79
CA GLU A 15 -15.29 14.93 -19.58
C GLU A 15 -15.77 14.04 -20.73
N THR A 16 -15.37 14.31 -21.98
CA THR A 16 -15.71 13.47 -23.14
C THR A 16 -15.10 12.08 -23.06
N VAL A 17 -13.85 11.96 -22.61
CA VAL A 17 -13.19 10.65 -22.45
C VAL A 17 -13.84 9.86 -21.31
N VAL A 18 -14.15 10.53 -20.20
CA VAL A 18 -14.82 9.91 -19.06
C VAL A 18 -16.25 9.51 -19.43
N ALA A 19 -16.99 10.32 -20.20
CA ALA A 19 -18.33 9.99 -20.68
C ALA A 19 -18.32 8.75 -21.57
N ALA A 20 -17.42 8.70 -22.56
CA ALA A 20 -17.26 7.52 -23.42
C ALA A 20 -16.91 6.25 -22.62
N PHE A 21 -16.12 6.41 -21.55
CA PHE A 21 -15.82 5.31 -20.63
C PHE A 21 -17.05 4.84 -19.84
N LEU A 22 -17.85 5.77 -19.31
CA LEU A 22 -19.10 5.46 -18.63
C LEU A 22 -20.07 4.76 -19.58
N GLU A 23 -20.19 5.21 -20.83
CA GLU A 23 -20.99 4.54 -21.86
C GLU A 23 -20.52 3.11 -22.13
N HIS A 24 -19.20 2.90 -22.21
CA HIS A 24 -18.62 1.56 -22.36
C HIS A 24 -18.98 0.63 -21.20
N LEU A 25 -19.03 1.18 -19.98
CA LEU A 25 -19.48 0.46 -18.78
C LEU A 25 -21.02 0.33 -18.68
N GLY A 26 -21.76 0.87 -19.64
CA GLY A 26 -23.22 0.87 -19.67
C GLY A 26 -23.89 1.94 -18.80
N ASP A 27 -23.13 2.86 -18.18
CA ASP A 27 -23.64 4.01 -17.44
C ASP A 27 -23.98 5.17 -18.39
N ILE A 28 -25.01 4.94 -19.23
CA ILE A 28 -25.46 5.91 -20.24
C ILE A 28 -25.99 7.19 -19.56
N ASP A 29 -26.70 7.05 -18.45
CA ASP A 29 -27.25 8.19 -17.72
C ASP A 29 -26.13 9.04 -17.10
N GLY A 30 -25.14 8.42 -16.44
CA GLY A 30 -23.98 9.12 -15.91
C GLY A 30 -23.12 9.78 -16.98
N ALA A 31 -22.96 9.15 -18.14
CA ALA A 31 -22.27 9.76 -19.28
C ALA A 31 -23.01 11.01 -19.80
N ARG A 32 -24.34 10.94 -19.95
CA ARG A 32 -25.16 12.07 -20.37
C ARG A 32 -25.12 13.20 -19.34
N GLU A 33 -25.26 12.90 -18.05
CA GLU A 33 -25.16 13.88 -16.97
C GLU A 33 -23.82 14.62 -17.00
N LEU A 34 -22.72 13.88 -17.20
CA LEU A 34 -21.37 14.43 -17.32
C LEU A 34 -21.26 15.44 -18.47
N LEU A 35 -21.74 15.06 -19.67
CA LEU A 35 -21.69 15.94 -20.85
C LEU A 35 -22.62 17.15 -20.73
N GLU A 36 -23.80 17.00 -20.12
CA GLU A 36 -24.76 18.09 -19.93
C GLU A 36 -24.26 19.15 -18.94
N ALA A 37 -23.57 18.74 -17.87
CA ALA A 37 -23.05 19.66 -16.88
C ALA A 37 -21.93 20.56 -17.45
N GLY A 38 -21.05 19.98 -18.27
CA GLY A 38 -20.02 20.72 -19.01
C GLY A 38 -20.62 21.78 -19.94
N ALA A 39 -21.75 21.47 -20.60
CA ALA A 39 -22.45 22.40 -21.48
C ALA A 39 -23.17 23.55 -20.74
N ARG A 40 -23.64 23.30 -19.50
CA ARG A 40 -24.41 24.29 -18.72
C ARG A 40 -23.54 25.20 -17.83
N GLY A 41 -22.22 24.98 -17.77
CA GLY A 41 -21.32 25.73 -16.89
C GLY A 41 -21.63 25.55 -15.39
N GLN A 42 -22.47 24.58 -15.03
CA GLN A 42 -22.84 24.22 -13.66
C GLN A 42 -22.06 22.96 -13.27
N GLY A 43 -20.74 23.08 -13.15
CA GLY A 43 -19.87 21.94 -12.82
C GLY A 43 -20.12 21.29 -11.44
N LEU A 44 -20.99 21.86 -10.60
CA LEU A 44 -21.14 21.49 -9.19
C LEU A 44 -21.70 20.08 -8.92
N ALA A 45 -22.42 19.45 -9.86
CA ALA A 45 -23.08 18.15 -9.61
C ALA A 45 -22.19 16.91 -9.84
N LEU A 46 -21.09 17.03 -10.59
CA LEU A 46 -20.17 15.91 -10.87
C LEU A 46 -18.95 15.87 -9.95
N PHE A 47 -18.77 16.91 -9.13
CA PHE A 47 -17.81 16.95 -8.03
C PHE A 47 -18.28 16.18 -6.80
N ASP A 48 -19.22 15.23 -6.91
CA ASP A 48 -19.64 14.37 -5.80
C ASP A 48 -19.34 12.88 -6.01
N ARG A 49 -18.62 12.52 -7.10
CA ARG A 49 -18.20 11.13 -7.34
C ARG A 49 -16.77 10.93 -6.82
N PRO A 50 -16.54 10.04 -5.82
CA PRO A 50 -15.22 9.83 -5.20
C PRO A 50 -14.10 9.52 -6.18
N TRP A 51 -14.40 8.77 -7.24
CA TRP A 51 -13.43 8.39 -8.27
C TRP A 51 -12.94 9.56 -9.14
N ASN A 52 -13.54 10.74 -9.03
CA ASN A 52 -13.15 11.93 -9.78
C ASN A 52 -12.19 12.85 -8.98
N TYR A 53 -11.82 12.48 -7.76
CA TYR A 53 -10.88 13.29 -6.97
C TYR A 53 -9.44 12.80 -7.10
N SER A 54 -8.49 13.72 -7.20
CA SER A 54 -7.05 13.42 -7.16
C SER A 54 -6.45 13.55 -5.76
N THR A 55 -7.16 14.16 -4.81
CA THR A 55 -6.60 14.46 -3.49
C THR A 55 -6.80 13.30 -2.52
N HIS A 56 -5.76 13.04 -1.71
CA HIS A 56 -5.80 12.04 -0.65
C HIS A 56 -5.42 12.65 0.68
N VAL A 57 -5.99 12.09 1.74
CA VAL A 57 -5.66 12.43 3.12
C VAL A 57 -5.26 11.18 3.88
N TYR A 58 -4.29 11.34 4.77
CA TYR A 58 -3.61 10.23 5.44
C TYR A 58 -3.88 10.24 6.94
N GLY A 59 -4.46 9.15 7.39
CA GLY A 59 -4.77 8.85 8.78
C GLY A 59 -3.87 7.74 9.31
N PHE A 60 -3.80 7.65 10.62
CA PHE A 60 -3.01 6.67 11.34
C PHE A 60 -3.78 6.17 12.55
N ILE A 61 -3.75 4.85 12.70
CA ILE A 61 -4.31 4.09 13.81
C ILE A 61 -3.14 3.43 14.54
N GLU A 62 -3.02 3.73 15.82
CA GLU A 62 -1.97 3.18 16.65
C GLU A 62 -2.17 1.68 16.88
N ALA A 63 -1.07 0.92 16.85
CA ALA A 63 -1.11 -0.48 17.22
C ALA A 63 -1.53 -0.61 18.69
N GLY A 64 -2.68 -1.22 18.95
CA GLY A 64 -3.28 -1.30 20.27
C GLY A 64 -4.05 -2.60 20.48
N ARG A 65 -4.66 -2.73 21.66
CA ARG A 65 -5.66 -3.78 21.88
C ARG A 65 -6.91 -3.45 21.09
N ASN A 66 -7.52 -4.48 20.52
CA ASN A 66 -8.85 -4.40 19.96
C ASN A 66 -9.82 -4.19 21.12
N ASP A 67 -10.17 -2.93 21.38
CA ASP A 67 -11.35 -2.62 22.18
C ASP A 67 -12.58 -2.81 21.26
N ASP A 68 -13.71 -3.29 21.79
CA ASP A 68 -14.94 -3.55 21.02
C ASP A 68 -15.61 -2.26 20.47
N GLY A 69 -14.93 -1.12 20.55
CA GLY A 69 -15.43 0.19 20.16
C GLY A 69 -14.85 0.70 18.84
N LEU A 70 -15.38 1.85 18.40
CA LEU A 70 -14.83 2.58 17.27
C LEU A 70 -13.41 3.05 17.59
N ILE A 71 -12.49 2.85 16.65
CA ILE A 71 -11.08 3.16 16.81
C ILE A 71 -10.82 4.57 16.25
N PRO A 72 -10.33 5.52 17.07
CA PRO A 72 -10.06 6.87 16.58
C PRO A 72 -8.95 6.86 15.54
N VAL A 73 -9.14 7.61 14.46
CA VAL A 73 -8.11 7.82 13.44
C VAL A 73 -7.48 9.19 13.62
N THR A 74 -6.16 9.23 13.74
CA THR A 74 -5.42 10.48 13.89
C THR A 74 -4.76 10.88 12.57
N PRO A 75 -4.53 12.17 12.28
CA PRO A 75 -3.76 12.55 11.09
C PRO A 75 -2.35 11.92 11.13
N ALA A 76 -1.91 11.27 10.06
CA ALA A 76 -0.63 10.53 10.04
C ALA A 76 0.61 11.41 10.31
N ILE A 77 0.52 12.68 9.92
CA ILE A 77 1.48 13.77 10.20
C ILE A 77 1.65 14.10 11.70
N ARG A 78 0.66 13.78 12.53
CA ARG A 78 0.70 14.02 13.99
C ARG A 78 1.26 12.84 14.77
N SER A 79 1.47 11.71 14.13
CA SER A 79 2.06 10.53 14.75
C SER A 79 3.51 10.77 15.13
N VAL A 80 3.96 10.14 16.22
CA VAL A 80 5.39 10.09 16.58
C VAL A 80 6.04 8.93 15.85
N ALA A 81 7.17 9.17 15.18
CA ALA A 81 7.93 8.10 14.51
C ALA A 81 8.42 7.05 15.51
N ASP A 82 8.67 5.83 15.02
CA ASP A 82 9.25 4.74 15.83
C ASP A 82 10.67 4.40 15.34
N PRO A 83 11.71 5.11 15.80
CA PRO A 83 13.09 4.86 15.38
C PRO A 83 13.59 3.44 15.67
N SER A 84 12.90 2.70 16.56
CA SER A 84 13.27 1.31 16.84
C SER A 84 13.07 0.38 15.63
N LEU A 85 12.33 0.82 14.61
CA LEU A 85 12.15 0.10 13.35
C LEU A 85 13.37 0.14 12.45
N VAL A 86 14.27 1.11 12.58
CA VAL A 86 15.45 1.23 11.72
C VAL A 86 16.31 -0.04 11.78
N GLY A 87 16.61 -0.61 10.61
CA GLY A 87 17.36 -1.85 10.46
C GLY A 87 16.60 -3.12 10.82
N ARG A 88 15.34 -3.03 11.27
CA ARG A 88 14.46 -4.18 11.51
C ARG A 88 13.69 -4.56 10.26
N GLN A 89 13.24 -5.80 10.23
CA GLN A 89 12.33 -6.28 9.21
C GLN A 89 10.89 -6.06 9.62
N ILE A 90 10.11 -5.46 8.73
CA ILE A 90 8.68 -5.25 8.90
C ILE A 90 7.88 -6.11 7.91
N LYS A 91 6.59 -6.23 8.19
CA LYS A 91 5.57 -6.75 7.29
C LYS A 91 4.59 -5.63 6.99
N VAL A 92 4.25 -5.48 5.71
CA VAL A 92 3.21 -4.58 5.21
C VAL A 92 2.04 -5.44 4.71
N THR A 93 0.82 -5.18 5.19
CA THR A 93 -0.39 -5.89 4.78
C THR A 93 -1.46 -4.92 4.30
N LEU A 94 -2.26 -5.33 3.31
CA LEU A 94 -3.50 -4.67 2.93
C LEU A 94 -4.62 -5.23 3.80
N ASP A 95 -5.14 -4.39 4.69
CA ASP A 95 -6.11 -4.78 5.71
C ASP A 95 -7.54 -4.40 5.32
N GLY A 96 -7.70 -3.34 4.53
CA GLY A 96 -9.01 -2.90 4.06
C GLY A 96 -8.92 -2.21 2.71
N PHE A 97 -9.92 -2.45 1.87
CA PHE A 97 -10.13 -1.72 0.63
C PHE A 97 -11.62 -1.53 0.43
N ARG A 98 -12.09 -0.29 0.58
CA ARG A 98 -13.49 0.07 0.44
C ARG A 98 -13.69 0.99 -0.75
N VAL A 99 -14.70 0.67 -1.56
CA VAL A 99 -15.14 1.51 -2.67
C VAL A 99 -16.46 2.17 -2.26
N ALA A 100 -16.47 3.49 -2.17
CA ALA A 100 -17.72 4.23 -1.98
C ALA A 100 -18.53 4.25 -3.28
N ALA A 101 -17.85 4.60 -4.38
CA ALA A 101 -18.36 4.47 -5.73
C ALA A 101 -17.18 4.46 -6.71
N TYR A 102 -17.24 3.57 -7.70
CA TYR A 102 -16.38 3.56 -8.89
C TYR A 102 -17.23 3.83 -10.16
N PRO A 103 -16.62 4.16 -11.31
CA PRO A 103 -17.35 4.39 -12.57
C PRO A 103 -18.15 3.16 -13.03
N GLY A 104 -19.28 3.39 -13.71
CA GLY A 104 -20.15 2.35 -14.28
C GLY A 104 -21.47 2.14 -13.55
N ILE A 105 -22.35 1.31 -14.12
CA ILE A 105 -23.64 0.96 -13.50
C ILE A 105 -23.42 -0.05 -12.37
N ILE A 106 -24.02 0.25 -11.21
CA ILE A 106 -24.02 -0.49 -9.94
C ILE A 106 -23.69 -1.97 -10.14
N GLY A 107 -22.55 -2.42 -9.62
CA GLY A 107 -22.08 -3.79 -9.84
C GLY A 107 -20.79 -4.11 -9.11
N LYS A 108 -20.25 -5.31 -9.40
CA LYS A 108 -18.96 -5.75 -8.88
C LYS A 108 -17.84 -5.28 -9.80
N HIS A 109 -16.96 -4.46 -9.27
CA HIS A 109 -15.77 -3.96 -9.95
C HIS A 109 -14.62 -4.98 -9.84
N LYS A 110 -13.87 -5.18 -10.93
CA LYS A 110 -12.55 -5.81 -10.87
C LYS A 110 -11.52 -4.68 -10.76
N VAL A 111 -10.80 -4.62 -9.65
CA VAL A 111 -9.86 -3.54 -9.38
C VAL A 111 -8.46 -4.12 -9.21
N LEU A 112 -7.53 -3.72 -10.08
CA LEU A 112 -6.11 -3.93 -9.87
C LEU A 112 -5.60 -2.91 -8.85
N ILE A 113 -5.01 -3.39 -7.78
CA ILE A 113 -4.23 -2.59 -6.84
C ILE A 113 -2.76 -2.88 -7.13
N ASP A 114 -2.01 -1.82 -7.44
CA ASP A 114 -0.59 -1.87 -7.74
C ASP A 114 0.15 -1.01 -6.72
N PHE A 115 0.98 -1.67 -5.92
CA PHE A 115 1.64 -1.13 -4.75
C PHE A 115 3.15 -1.23 -4.97
N GLU A 116 3.80 -0.08 -5.10
CA GLU A 116 5.25 0.03 -5.17
C GLU A 116 5.79 0.52 -3.83
N GLY A 117 6.88 -0.09 -3.39
CA GLY A 117 7.64 0.32 -2.22
C GLY A 117 9.06 0.63 -2.64
N ARG A 118 9.63 1.68 -2.04
CA ARG A 118 11.03 2.05 -2.23
C ARG A 118 11.63 2.43 -0.90
N ASP A 119 12.81 1.89 -0.60
CA ASP A 119 13.62 2.35 0.52
C ASP A 119 14.29 3.68 0.16
N GLN A 120 14.36 4.60 1.11
CA GLN A 120 14.86 5.96 0.84
C GLN A 120 16.39 6.08 0.89
N ALA A 121 17.12 4.95 0.74
CA ALA A 121 18.57 4.85 0.93
C ALA A 121 19.43 5.37 -0.25
N GLY A 122 18.93 6.33 -1.02
CA GLY A 122 19.67 6.96 -2.12
C GLY A 122 19.95 6.02 -3.31
N ALA A 123 21.22 5.89 -3.72
CA ALA A 123 21.63 5.17 -4.94
C ALA A 123 21.49 3.63 -4.84
N GLU A 124 21.37 3.09 -3.63
CA GLU A 124 21.13 1.66 -3.39
C GLU A 124 19.65 1.32 -3.22
N ALA A 125 18.76 2.26 -3.58
CA ALA A 125 17.33 2.06 -3.39
C ALA A 125 16.82 0.82 -4.14
N GLN A 126 16.20 -0.09 -3.41
CA GLN A 126 15.54 -1.28 -3.88
C GLN A 126 14.05 -1.00 -4.11
N ASP A 127 13.65 -1.08 -5.39
CA ASP A 127 12.24 -1.04 -5.74
C ASP A 127 11.58 -2.39 -5.44
N LEU A 128 10.42 -2.33 -4.83
CA LEU A 128 9.55 -3.44 -4.47
C LEU A 128 8.21 -3.20 -5.15
N ARG A 129 7.57 -4.26 -5.64
CA ARG A 129 6.27 -4.13 -6.29
C ARG A 129 5.38 -5.31 -5.95
N PHE A 130 4.14 -5.00 -5.65
CA PHE A 130 3.08 -5.96 -5.40
C PHE A 130 1.85 -5.54 -6.21
N ALA A 131 1.25 -6.49 -6.91
CA ALA A 131 0.05 -6.26 -7.69
C ALA A 131 -0.98 -7.36 -7.40
N THR A 132 -2.24 -6.98 -7.17
CA THR A 132 -3.34 -7.92 -6.96
C THR A 132 -4.63 -7.40 -7.57
N VAL A 133 -5.48 -8.31 -8.04
CA VAL A 133 -6.82 -7.97 -8.54
C VAL A 133 -7.85 -8.38 -7.51
N LEU A 134 -8.63 -7.41 -7.04
CA LEU A 134 -9.74 -7.57 -6.10
C LEU A 134 -11.08 -7.43 -6.81
N LYS A 135 -12.11 -8.04 -6.23
CA LYS A 135 -13.51 -7.82 -6.61
C LYS A 135 -14.22 -7.08 -5.49
N VAL A 136 -14.89 -5.98 -5.79
CA VAL A 136 -15.57 -5.14 -4.80
C VAL A 136 -16.77 -4.43 -5.43
N GLY A 137 -17.90 -4.34 -4.73
CA GLY A 137 -19.05 -3.54 -5.18
C GLY A 137 -18.98 -2.10 -4.70
N ASP A 138 -19.85 -1.26 -5.25
CA ASP A 138 -20.05 0.08 -4.72
C ASP A 138 -20.62 0.03 -3.30
N LYS A 139 -20.12 0.92 -2.44
CA LYS A 139 -20.42 1.02 -1.00
C LYS A 139 -19.96 -0.21 -0.20
N GLU A 140 -19.25 -1.16 -0.79
CA GLU A 140 -18.75 -2.38 -0.16
C GLU A 140 -17.24 -2.31 0.13
N SER A 141 -16.81 -3.19 1.03
CA SER A 141 -15.40 -3.52 1.25
C SER A 141 -15.03 -4.80 0.50
N ALA A 142 -13.85 -4.85 -0.09
CA ALA A 142 -13.31 -6.09 -0.64
C ALA A 142 -13.14 -7.13 0.49
N ALA A 143 -13.36 -8.40 0.17
CA ALA A 143 -13.21 -9.52 1.10
C ALA A 143 -11.72 -9.85 1.35
N ILE A 144 -11.01 -8.93 1.99
CA ILE A 144 -9.60 -9.04 2.37
C ILE A 144 -9.43 -8.71 3.85
N SER A 145 -8.45 -9.34 4.47
CA SER A 145 -8.01 -9.03 5.83
C SER A 145 -6.57 -9.50 5.98
N GLY A 146 -5.64 -8.57 6.20
CA GLY A 146 -4.23 -8.89 6.39
C GLY A 146 -3.53 -9.49 5.16
N LEU A 147 -3.93 -9.12 3.93
CA LEU A 147 -3.32 -9.63 2.70
C LEU A 147 -1.85 -9.14 2.63
N PRO A 148 -0.83 -10.02 2.66
CA PRO A 148 0.56 -9.58 2.66
C PRO A 148 0.93 -8.86 1.35
N ILE A 149 1.42 -7.63 1.48
CA ILE A 149 1.99 -6.83 0.38
C ILE A 149 3.50 -7.08 0.32
N PHE A 150 4.20 -6.78 1.42
CA PHE A 150 5.64 -6.99 1.57
C PHE A 150 5.94 -7.69 2.89
N THR A 151 6.80 -8.70 2.86
CA THR A 151 7.22 -9.45 4.05
C THR A 151 8.74 -9.46 4.17
N GLY A 152 9.26 -9.11 5.34
CA GLY A 152 10.71 -9.09 5.59
C GLY A 152 11.42 -7.84 5.07
N LEU A 153 10.66 -6.76 4.81
CA LEU A 153 11.20 -5.50 4.34
C LEU A 153 12.10 -4.87 5.40
N THR A 154 13.39 -4.69 5.10
CA THR A 154 14.32 -4.03 6.02
C THR A 154 14.13 -2.53 5.96
N VAL A 155 13.87 -1.90 7.10
CA VAL A 155 13.62 -0.46 7.16
C VAL A 155 14.95 0.31 7.13
N PRO A 156 15.19 1.20 6.15
CA PRO A 156 16.40 2.02 6.11
C PRO A 156 16.32 3.16 7.13
N GLY A 157 17.43 3.88 7.33
CA GLY A 157 17.50 5.02 8.26
C GLY A 157 16.65 6.23 7.84
N ASP A 158 16.45 6.43 6.54
CA ASP A 158 15.74 7.61 6.02
C ASP A 158 14.22 7.41 5.95
N GLY A 159 13.74 6.15 5.98
CA GLY A 159 12.33 5.82 5.90
C GLY A 159 11.93 5.06 4.64
N LEU A 160 10.63 4.90 4.43
CA LEU A 160 10.05 4.18 3.30
C LEU A 160 9.13 5.09 2.52
N SER A 161 9.08 4.91 1.20
CA SER A 161 8.05 5.52 0.36
C SER A 161 7.21 4.44 -0.28
N PHE A 162 5.91 4.67 -0.32
CA PHE A 162 4.96 3.84 -1.03
C PHE A 162 4.29 4.65 -2.12
N LYS A 163 4.16 4.06 -3.29
CA LYS A 163 3.38 4.57 -4.40
C LYS A 163 2.30 3.56 -4.72
N VAL A 164 1.04 4.01 -4.73
CA VAL A 164 -0.10 3.10 -4.85
C VAL A 164 -1.03 3.66 -5.90
N ARG A 165 -1.54 2.78 -6.76
CA ARG A 165 -2.65 3.11 -7.65
C ARG A 165 -3.68 2.03 -7.70
N THR A 166 -4.90 2.42 -8.04
CA THR A 166 -5.97 1.50 -8.37
C THR A 166 -6.40 1.69 -9.82
N VAL A 167 -6.69 0.58 -10.48
CA VAL A 167 -7.11 0.57 -11.90
C VAL A 167 -8.37 -0.27 -11.99
N LEU A 168 -9.45 0.33 -12.49
CA LEU A 168 -10.66 -0.38 -12.84
C LEU A 168 -10.40 -1.19 -14.11
N LEU A 169 -10.56 -2.50 -14.02
CA LEU A 169 -10.39 -3.44 -15.12
C LEU A 169 -11.73 -3.74 -15.75
N SER A 170 -11.94 -3.25 -16.98
CA SER A 170 -13.22 -3.38 -17.69
C SER A 170 -13.15 -4.36 -18.86
N ASN A 171 -11.95 -4.70 -19.31
CA ASN A 171 -11.76 -5.56 -20.46
C ASN A 171 -11.85 -7.06 -20.08
N GLU A 172 -12.85 -7.76 -20.61
CA GLU A 172 -13.02 -9.21 -20.41
C GLU A 172 -11.87 -10.02 -21.01
N GLY A 173 -11.23 -9.52 -22.08
CA GLY A 173 -10.09 -10.16 -22.74
C GLY A 173 -8.81 -10.22 -21.91
N ASP A 174 -8.76 -9.50 -20.78
CA ASP A 174 -7.60 -9.49 -19.89
C ASP A 174 -7.61 -10.64 -18.88
N GLN A 175 -8.63 -11.51 -18.90
CA GLN A 175 -8.79 -12.59 -17.91
C GLN A 175 -7.54 -13.48 -17.82
N ALA A 176 -6.91 -13.82 -18.95
CA ALA A 176 -5.68 -14.63 -18.93
C ALA A 176 -4.51 -13.93 -18.21
N ILE A 177 -4.39 -12.60 -18.33
CA ILE A 177 -3.35 -11.81 -17.65
C ILE A 177 -3.67 -11.71 -16.16
N ILE A 178 -4.95 -11.49 -15.83
CA ILE A 178 -5.45 -11.50 -14.46
C ILE A 178 -5.18 -12.86 -13.80
N ASP A 179 -5.41 -13.96 -14.50
CA ASP A 179 -5.17 -15.31 -14.01
C ASP A 179 -3.69 -15.55 -13.69
N VAL A 180 -2.78 -15.00 -14.50
CA VAL A 180 -1.33 -15.02 -14.22
C VAL A 180 -1.01 -14.26 -12.93
N LEU A 181 -1.51 -13.03 -12.77
CA LEU A 181 -1.34 -12.25 -11.52
C LEU A 181 -1.95 -12.95 -10.30
N GLN A 182 -3.05 -13.67 -10.50
CA GLN A 182 -3.76 -14.37 -9.44
C GLN A 182 -3.18 -15.75 -9.12
N SER A 183 -2.29 -16.26 -9.97
CA SER A 183 -1.67 -17.58 -9.79
C SER A 183 -0.91 -17.67 -8.46
N SER A 184 -0.94 -18.86 -7.85
CA SER A 184 -0.20 -19.14 -6.62
C SER A 184 1.28 -18.87 -6.82
N LEU A 185 1.84 -19.24 -7.98
CA LEU A 185 3.25 -19.03 -8.31
C LEU A 185 3.64 -17.55 -8.33
N PHE A 186 2.82 -16.66 -8.92
CA PHE A 186 3.11 -15.23 -8.93
C PHE A 186 2.98 -14.62 -7.53
N LYS A 187 1.91 -14.99 -6.79
CA LYS A 187 1.69 -14.57 -5.41
C LYS A 187 2.77 -15.08 -4.45
N GLU A 188 3.29 -16.29 -4.65
CA GLU A 188 4.36 -16.90 -3.86
C GLU A 188 5.73 -16.33 -4.22
N GLY A 189 5.99 -16.06 -5.50
CA GLY A 189 7.18 -15.35 -5.95
C GLY A 189 7.32 -13.98 -5.30
N LEU A 190 6.21 -13.24 -5.15
CA LEU A 190 6.15 -11.97 -4.42
C LEU A 190 6.22 -12.14 -2.89
N LYS A 191 5.88 -13.31 -2.33
CA LYS A 191 6.03 -13.56 -0.87
C LYS A 191 7.45 -13.95 -0.47
N LEU A 192 8.25 -14.50 -1.39
CA LEU A 192 9.63 -14.95 -1.13
C LEU A 192 10.66 -13.79 -0.97
N MET A 193 10.19 -12.54 -0.99
CA MET A 193 10.97 -11.29 -0.91
C MET A 193 11.73 -11.06 0.41
N GLY A 194 11.57 -11.94 1.42
CA GLY A 194 12.21 -11.80 2.74
C GLY A 194 13.68 -12.26 2.83
N THR A 195 14.25 -12.82 1.76
CA THR A 195 15.67 -13.21 1.69
C THR A 195 16.33 -12.52 0.51
N VAL A 196 17.49 -11.90 0.74
CA VAL A 196 18.31 -11.23 -0.28
C VAL A 196 18.60 -12.23 -1.41
N GLN A 197 17.80 -12.20 -2.49
CA GLN A 197 17.94 -13.08 -3.65
C GLN A 197 18.29 -12.27 -4.91
N PRO A 198 19.26 -12.72 -5.73
CA PRO A 198 19.68 -12.05 -6.96
C PRO A 198 18.59 -11.84 -8.03
N ALA A 199 17.43 -12.50 -7.90
CA ALA A 199 16.36 -12.48 -8.90
C ALA A 199 15.30 -11.38 -8.67
N LEU A 200 15.36 -10.62 -7.57
CA LEU A 200 14.34 -9.63 -7.23
C LEU A 200 14.09 -8.57 -8.33
N PRO A 201 15.12 -7.98 -8.96
CA PRO A 201 14.89 -6.99 -10.02
C PRO A 201 14.13 -7.55 -11.23
N GLN A 202 14.34 -8.83 -11.57
CA GLN A 202 13.67 -9.48 -12.69
C GLN A 202 12.19 -9.71 -12.40
N LEU A 203 11.86 -10.12 -11.17
CA LEU A 203 10.47 -10.31 -10.75
C LEU A 203 9.72 -8.98 -10.67
N VAL A 204 10.34 -7.94 -10.12
CA VAL A 204 9.79 -6.58 -10.09
C VAL A 204 9.56 -6.06 -11.51
N ALA A 205 10.53 -6.25 -12.41
CA ALA A 205 10.38 -5.89 -13.82
C ALA A 205 9.25 -6.64 -14.51
N LEU A 206 9.08 -7.94 -14.23
CA LEU A 206 7.99 -8.75 -14.77
C LEU A 206 6.63 -8.27 -14.25
N ALA A 207 6.48 -8.10 -12.94
CA ALA A 207 5.27 -7.57 -12.32
C ALA A 207 4.91 -6.19 -12.89
N GLY A 208 5.92 -5.35 -13.10
CA GLY A 208 5.76 -4.05 -13.74
C GLY A 208 5.34 -4.16 -15.20
N GLY A 209 5.92 -5.06 -15.99
CA GLY A 209 5.55 -5.30 -17.37
C GLY A 209 4.10 -5.79 -17.53
N VAL A 210 3.67 -6.73 -16.68
CA VAL A 210 2.30 -7.26 -16.67
C VAL A 210 1.30 -6.16 -16.30
N THR A 211 1.57 -5.41 -15.24
CA THR A 211 0.71 -4.31 -14.79
C THR A 211 0.59 -3.23 -15.87
N GLN A 212 1.69 -2.91 -16.54
CA GLN A 212 1.71 -1.91 -17.60
C GLN A 212 0.98 -2.37 -18.86
N ASN A 213 1.00 -3.67 -19.16
CA ASN A 213 0.17 -4.21 -20.24
C ASN A 213 -1.32 -4.03 -19.94
N LEU A 214 -1.75 -4.27 -18.69
CA LEU A 214 -3.14 -4.06 -18.27
C LEU A 214 -3.52 -2.58 -18.33
N ILE A 215 -2.68 -1.68 -17.82
CA ILE A 215 -3.02 -0.25 -17.72
C ILE A 215 -3.11 0.43 -19.09
N ARG A 216 -2.30 0.00 -20.05
CA ARG A 216 -2.33 0.56 -21.41
C ARG A 216 -3.54 0.09 -22.23
N ARG A 217 -4.38 -0.81 -21.72
CA ARG A 217 -5.62 -1.19 -22.40
C ARG A 217 -6.59 -0.02 -22.34
N GLU A 218 -7.18 0.29 -23.48
CA GLU A 218 -8.07 1.44 -23.70
C GLU A 218 -9.14 1.61 -22.59
N TRP A 219 -9.76 0.51 -22.18
CA TRP A 219 -10.87 0.46 -21.23
C TRP A 219 -10.48 0.10 -19.80
N ASN A 220 -9.19 -0.03 -19.51
CA ASN A 220 -8.71 -0.10 -18.12
C ASN A 220 -8.33 1.32 -17.70
N LYS A 221 -8.95 1.81 -16.63
CA LYS A 221 -8.79 3.22 -16.22
C LYS A 221 -8.25 3.32 -14.81
N GLN A 222 -7.21 4.12 -14.65
CA GLN A 222 -6.68 4.46 -13.33
C GLN A 222 -7.72 5.32 -12.60
N VAL A 223 -8.10 4.94 -11.39
CA VAL A 223 -9.12 5.63 -10.59
C VAL A 223 -8.49 6.55 -9.57
N GLN A 224 -7.42 6.09 -8.92
CA GLN A 224 -6.66 6.90 -7.97
C GLN A 224 -5.21 6.47 -7.97
N GLU A 225 -4.35 7.43 -7.67
CA GLU A 225 -2.94 7.27 -7.42
C GLU A 225 -2.56 8.15 -6.23
N PHE A 226 -1.72 7.65 -5.34
CA PHE A 226 -1.13 8.44 -4.28
C PHE A 226 0.28 7.97 -3.97
N GLU A 227 1.08 8.90 -3.46
CA GLU A 227 2.38 8.63 -2.87
C GLU A 227 2.32 8.92 -1.37
N LEU A 228 3.04 8.13 -0.59
CA LEU A 228 3.18 8.33 0.84
C LEU A 228 4.62 8.06 1.26
N GLY A 229 5.33 9.12 1.62
CA GLY A 229 6.61 9.04 2.32
C GLY A 229 6.38 8.88 3.83
N LEU A 230 7.02 7.88 4.42
CA LEU A 230 7.04 7.59 5.84
C LEU A 230 8.47 7.71 6.35
N ASP A 231 8.77 8.82 7.02
CA ASP A 231 10.13 9.12 7.50
C ASP A 231 10.26 9.01 9.03
N PHE A 232 11.49 9.12 9.50
CA PHE A 232 11.82 9.28 10.93
C PHE A 232 12.19 10.73 11.27
N SER A 233 12.05 11.65 10.31
CA SER A 233 12.47 13.04 10.48
C SER A 233 11.56 13.77 11.47
N GLY A 234 11.95 14.96 11.93
CA GLY A 234 11.10 15.81 12.76
C GLY A 234 10.22 16.79 11.98
N SER A 235 10.13 16.65 10.65
CA SER A 235 9.46 17.62 9.77
C SER A 235 7.96 17.72 10.05
N ARG A 236 7.45 18.92 10.33
CA ARG A 236 6.02 19.10 10.68
C ARG A 236 5.04 18.72 9.57
N THR A 237 5.50 18.39 8.36
CA THR A 237 4.66 18.15 7.17
C THR A 237 4.67 16.72 6.65
N SER A 238 5.57 15.85 7.12
CA SER A 238 5.65 14.46 6.64
C SER A 238 4.98 13.48 7.59
N ALA A 239 4.43 12.41 7.03
CA ALA A 239 3.93 11.27 7.78
C ALA A 239 5.09 10.46 8.36
N ARG A 240 4.85 9.83 9.52
CA ARG A 240 5.89 9.12 10.26
C ARG A 240 5.82 7.63 10.11
N LEU A 241 6.98 7.00 9.92
CA LEU A 241 7.08 5.56 9.95
C LEU A 241 7.00 5.04 11.40
N ARG A 242 5.98 4.23 11.64
CA ARG A 242 5.74 3.51 12.89
C ARG A 242 4.81 2.30 12.68
N LYS A 243 4.76 1.42 13.68
CA LYS A 243 3.83 0.27 13.72
C LYS A 243 2.40 0.74 13.98
N GLY A 244 1.46 0.15 13.24
CA GLY A 244 0.04 0.51 13.25
C GLY A 244 -0.54 0.43 11.84
N SER A 245 -1.73 1.01 11.65
CA SER A 245 -2.40 1.03 10.36
C SER A 245 -2.47 2.44 9.80
N TYR A 246 -2.19 2.58 8.51
CA TYR A 246 -2.34 3.81 7.75
C TYR A 246 -3.64 3.73 6.96
N VAL A 247 -4.41 4.80 7.04
CA VAL A 247 -5.70 4.94 6.38
C VAL A 247 -5.57 6.02 5.33
N VAL A 248 -5.91 5.71 4.08
CA VAL A 248 -5.86 6.64 2.95
C VAL A 248 -7.27 6.83 2.43
N VAL A 249 -7.71 8.08 2.34
CA VAL A 249 -9.06 8.43 1.88
C VAL A 249 -8.96 9.37 0.67
N GLN A 250 -9.66 9.03 -0.41
CA GLN A 250 -9.76 9.85 -1.63
C GLN A 250 -10.84 10.91 -1.44
N VAL A 251 -10.47 12.19 -1.35
CA VAL A 251 -11.36 13.30 -0.95
C VAL A 251 -11.35 14.43 -1.98
N PRO A 252 -12.40 15.27 -2.06
CA PRO A 252 -12.46 16.40 -2.99
C PRO A 252 -11.37 17.47 -2.76
N GLY A 253 -10.85 17.54 -1.53
CA GLY A 253 -9.77 18.44 -1.16
C GLY A 253 -9.36 18.25 0.29
N GLU A 254 -8.11 18.57 0.63
CA GLU A 254 -7.55 18.33 1.98
C GLU A 254 -8.34 19.08 3.06
N ASN A 255 -8.77 20.30 2.76
CA ASN A 255 -9.52 21.14 3.69
C ASN A 255 -10.96 20.66 3.93
N MET A 256 -11.47 19.70 3.16
CA MET A 256 -12.81 19.13 3.31
C MET A 256 -12.83 17.89 4.24
N TRP A 257 -11.67 17.37 4.63
CA TRP A 257 -11.57 16.24 5.54
C TRP A 257 -11.13 16.63 6.94
N ARG A 258 -11.74 16.01 7.95
CA ARG A 258 -11.50 16.29 9.38
C ARG A 258 -11.49 14.98 10.16
N TRP A 259 -10.29 14.52 10.52
CA TRP A 259 -10.07 13.21 11.16
C TRP A 259 -10.79 13.04 12.50
N ASP A 260 -11.03 14.13 13.24
CA ASP A 260 -11.78 14.14 14.50
C ASP A 260 -13.27 13.78 14.35
N ARG A 261 -13.79 13.74 13.12
CA ARG A 261 -15.18 13.33 12.83
C ARG A 261 -15.33 11.86 12.47
N TRP A 262 -14.22 11.14 12.26
CA TRP A 262 -14.24 9.80 11.70
C TRP A 262 -13.50 8.83 12.61
N ALA A 263 -14.08 7.65 12.80
CA ALA A 263 -13.45 6.53 13.47
C ALA A 263 -13.53 5.29 12.58
N LEU A 264 -12.62 4.36 12.76
CA LEU A 264 -12.67 3.06 12.09
C LEU A 264 -13.57 2.12 12.90
N ASP A 265 -14.56 1.52 12.26
CA ASP A 265 -15.26 0.36 12.79
C ASP A 265 -14.44 -0.91 12.49
N PRO A 266 -13.86 -1.59 13.50
CA PRO A 266 -13.04 -2.77 13.28
C PRO A 266 -13.82 -3.97 12.73
N SER A 267 -15.15 -3.98 12.83
CA SER A 267 -16.00 -5.07 12.34
C SER A 267 -16.18 -5.01 10.83
N THR A 268 -16.30 -3.81 10.28
CA THR A 268 -16.57 -3.57 8.86
C THR A 268 -15.36 -3.03 8.10
N MET A 269 -14.31 -2.61 8.82
CA MET A 269 -13.16 -1.87 8.33
C MET A 269 -13.56 -0.58 7.59
N ALA A 270 -14.73 -0.04 7.90
CA ALA A 270 -15.23 1.20 7.33
C ALA A 270 -14.94 2.39 8.25
N LEU A 271 -14.73 3.57 7.65
CA LEU A 271 -14.73 4.82 8.40
C LEU A 271 -16.17 5.26 8.63
N VAL A 272 -16.53 5.50 9.88
CA VAL A 272 -17.86 5.94 10.30
C VAL A 272 -17.80 7.22 11.12
N ASP A 273 -18.85 8.03 11.04
CA ASP A 273 -19.03 9.17 11.93
C ASP A 273 -19.66 8.75 13.28
N ALA A 274 -19.95 9.73 14.15
CA ALA A 274 -20.53 9.49 15.47
C ALA A 274 -21.95 8.90 15.43
N ASP A 275 -22.67 9.08 14.33
CA ASP A 275 -24.02 8.54 14.11
C ASP A 275 -23.98 7.16 13.43
N GLY A 276 -22.78 6.66 13.09
CA GLY A 276 -22.56 5.39 12.39
C GLY A 276 -22.69 5.50 10.87
N ASN A 277 -22.77 6.69 10.30
CA ASN A 277 -22.81 6.85 8.84
C ASN A 277 -21.41 6.61 8.27
N ILE A 278 -21.35 5.81 7.21
CA ILE A 278 -20.10 5.47 6.55
C ILE A 278 -19.60 6.64 5.69
N ALA A 279 -18.29 6.89 5.72
CA ALA A 279 -17.65 7.89 4.88
C ALA A 279 -17.97 7.67 3.38
N PRO A 280 -18.41 8.71 2.65
CA PRO A 280 -18.81 8.59 1.25
C PRO A 280 -17.61 8.56 0.29
N TYR A 281 -16.45 8.05 0.71
CA TYR A 281 -15.20 8.10 -0.03
C TYR A 281 -14.51 6.74 -0.14
N ASN A 282 -13.71 6.58 -1.19
CA ASN A 282 -12.87 5.40 -1.36
C ASN A 282 -11.79 5.39 -0.29
N THR A 283 -11.56 4.24 0.34
CA THR A 283 -10.65 4.10 1.48
C THR A 283 -9.75 2.89 1.31
N ILE A 284 -8.45 3.06 1.56
CA ILE A 284 -7.46 1.99 1.61
C ILE A 284 -6.85 1.96 3.02
N VAL A 285 -6.77 0.78 3.62
CA VAL A 285 -6.13 0.57 4.93
C VAL A 285 -5.03 -0.45 4.76
N PHE A 286 -3.80 -0.08 5.14
CA PHE A 286 -2.68 -1.00 5.19
C PHE A 286 -1.95 -0.89 6.53
N ALA A 287 -1.41 -2.00 7.02
CA ALA A 287 -0.73 -2.06 8.30
C ALA A 287 0.77 -2.30 8.15
N VAL A 288 1.53 -1.73 9.09
CA VAL A 288 2.95 -1.98 9.31
C VAL A 288 3.09 -2.69 10.65
N THR A 289 3.60 -3.93 10.61
CA THR A 289 3.85 -4.74 11.81
C THR A 289 5.29 -5.25 11.83
N ASP A 290 5.72 -5.78 12.97
CA ASP A 290 6.94 -6.57 13.03
C ASP A 290 6.83 -7.77 12.07
N SER A 291 7.93 -8.10 11.38
CA SER A 291 8.05 -9.37 10.66
C SER A 291 8.36 -10.48 11.66
N THR A 292 7.52 -11.51 11.70
CA THR A 292 7.74 -12.70 12.55
C THR A 292 8.52 -13.80 11.82
N ALA A 293 9.09 -13.52 10.64
CA ALA A 293 10.00 -14.45 9.99
C ALA A 293 11.12 -14.76 10.98
N GLU A 294 11.20 -16.02 11.43
CA GLU A 294 12.15 -16.47 12.42
C GLU A 294 13.54 -15.93 12.09
N THR A 295 14.23 -15.50 13.13
CA THR A 295 15.58 -14.95 13.17
C THR A 295 16.63 -15.91 12.57
N GLY A 296 16.57 -16.20 11.27
CA GLY A 296 17.61 -16.91 10.52
C GLY A 296 18.88 -16.07 10.35
N THR A 297 18.86 -14.80 10.77
CA THR A 297 19.89 -13.80 10.43
C THR A 297 20.88 -13.51 11.56
N SER A 298 20.83 -14.20 12.71
CA SER A 298 21.86 -14.04 13.74
C SER A 298 23.10 -14.90 13.51
N ALA A 299 22.98 -16.06 12.85
CA ALA A 299 24.14 -16.94 12.60
C ALA A 299 24.96 -16.49 11.38
N ILE A 300 24.30 -16.00 10.33
CA ILE A 300 24.95 -15.67 9.05
C ILE A 300 25.70 -14.33 9.13
N ARG A 301 25.18 -13.33 9.87
CA ARG A 301 25.92 -12.07 10.11
C ARG A 301 27.09 -12.24 11.09
N ALA A 302 27.00 -13.17 12.05
CA ALA A 302 28.12 -13.53 12.91
C ALA A 302 29.22 -14.28 12.13
N ALA A 303 28.83 -15.20 11.21
CA ALA A 303 29.76 -15.87 10.31
C ALA A 303 30.40 -14.91 9.31
N GLY A 304 29.66 -13.93 8.78
CA GLY A 304 30.19 -12.89 7.88
C GLY A 304 31.15 -11.91 8.57
N ARG A 305 30.85 -11.49 9.81
CA ARG A 305 31.81 -10.69 10.62
C ARG A 305 33.05 -11.47 11.01
N ASN A 306 32.91 -12.77 11.32
CA ASN A 306 34.06 -13.63 11.58
C ASN A 306 34.89 -13.90 10.30
N GLY A 307 34.24 -13.98 9.13
CA GLY A 307 34.91 -14.11 7.83
C GLY A 307 35.72 -12.88 7.44
N LEU A 308 35.20 -11.66 7.68
CA LEU A 308 35.96 -10.42 7.45
C LEU A 308 37.13 -10.26 8.43
N ALA A 309 36.99 -10.69 9.69
CA ALA A 309 38.10 -10.65 10.64
C ALA A 309 39.25 -11.61 10.27
N VAL A 310 38.96 -12.69 9.52
CA VAL A 310 39.96 -13.62 8.98
C VAL A 310 40.60 -13.08 7.70
N ALA A 311 39.88 -12.28 6.90
CA ALA A 311 40.40 -11.64 5.70
C ALA A 311 41.35 -10.46 6.00
N ASP A 312 41.17 -9.77 7.14
CA ASP A 312 42.00 -8.63 7.57
C ASP A 312 43.30 -9.03 8.31
N GLY A 313 43.68 -10.32 8.29
CA GLY A 313 45.00 -10.76 8.75
C GLY A 313 45.29 -10.57 10.25
N LYS A 314 44.28 -10.32 11.09
CA LYS A 314 44.49 -10.25 12.54
C LYS A 314 44.59 -11.66 13.14
N PRO A 315 45.68 -11.99 13.85
CA PRO A 315 45.87 -13.32 14.42
C PRO A 315 44.79 -13.63 15.46
N ILE A 316 44.13 -14.79 15.30
CA ILE A 316 43.20 -15.35 16.27
C ILE A 316 43.95 -15.60 17.58
N ALA A 317 43.64 -14.83 18.62
CA ALA A 317 44.17 -15.06 19.96
C ALA A 317 43.73 -16.45 20.44
N LYS A 318 44.71 -17.34 20.67
CA LYS A 318 44.45 -18.68 21.20
C LYS A 318 43.65 -18.58 22.51
N PRO A 319 42.57 -19.36 22.68
CA PRO A 319 41.82 -19.37 23.91
C PRO A 319 42.72 -19.82 25.07
N ARG A 320 42.78 -19.00 26.14
CA ARG A 320 43.48 -19.35 27.38
C ARG A 320 42.86 -20.63 27.96
N PRO A 321 43.67 -21.61 28.40
CA PRO A 321 43.14 -22.81 29.06
C PRO A 321 42.38 -22.42 30.32
N ARG A 322 41.16 -22.95 30.47
CA ARG A 322 40.35 -22.79 31.69
C ARG A 322 41.11 -23.39 32.89
N PRO A 323 41.20 -22.69 34.02
CA PRO A 323 41.74 -23.29 35.24
C PRO A 323 40.83 -24.43 35.71
N LYS A 324 41.43 -25.58 36.00
CA LYS A 324 40.75 -26.74 36.60
C LYS A 324 40.19 -26.31 37.96
N ARG A 325 38.86 -26.38 38.13
CA ARG A 325 38.23 -26.32 39.46
C ARG A 325 38.62 -27.58 40.23
N SER A 326 39.41 -27.42 41.28
CA SER A 326 39.61 -28.43 42.30
C SER A 326 38.33 -28.55 43.13
N THR A 327 37.67 -29.70 43.05
CA THR A 327 36.71 -30.13 44.07
C THR A 327 37.49 -30.71 45.25
N SER A 328 37.63 -29.93 46.31
CA SER A 328 38.01 -30.43 47.63
C SER A 328 36.78 -31.00 48.32
N ALA A 329 36.92 -32.24 48.79
CA ALA A 329 35.99 -32.92 49.67
C ALA A 329 35.97 -32.28 51.06
N SER A 330 34.78 -32.19 51.64
CA SER A 330 34.48 -32.29 53.08
C SER A 330 32.99 -32.60 53.21
#